data_AF-A0A5B0SVN9-F1
#
_entry.id   AF-A0A5B0SVN9-F1
#
_cell.length_a   1.000
_cell.length_b   1.000
_cell.length_c   1.000
_cell.angle_alpha   90.00
_cell.angle_beta   90.00
_cell.angle_gamma   90.00
#
_symmetry.space_group_name_H-M   'P 1'
#
loop_
_entity.id
_entity.type
_entity.pdbx_description
1 polymer ?
#
loop_
_entity_poly.entity_id
_entity_poly.type
_entity_poly.pdbx_seq_one_letter_code
_entity_poly.pdbx_strand_id
1 'polypeptide(L)' 'MYEYVDFYDEAETGGPDGGPIMLSLKQVIRMLKRHGFTKPGEWLIYFKESNLLHADKYPATSLLKWLGY' A
#
# COMPACT_ATOMS: atom_id res chain seq x y z
N MET A 1 -5.71 16.18 15.25
CA MET A 1 -6.21 15.60 13.99
C MET A 1 -5.40 16.21 12.85
N TYR A 2 -4.12 15.82 12.71
CA TYR A 2 -3.20 16.36 11.68
C TYR A 2 -2.12 15.35 11.21
N GLU A 3 -2.03 14.14 11.76
CA GLU A 3 -1.00 13.17 11.33
C GLU A 3 -1.39 12.35 10.09
N TYR A 4 -2.69 12.17 9.82
CA TYR A 4 -3.15 11.32 8.71
C TYR A 4 -2.96 11.94 7.32
N VAL A 5 -2.93 13.28 7.23
CA VAL A 5 -2.76 13.98 5.96
C VAL A 5 -1.32 13.82 5.45
N ASP A 6 -0.33 13.82 6.34
CA ASP A 6 1.09 13.69 5.99
C ASP A 6 1.40 12.35 5.31
N PHE A 7 0.86 11.23 5.83
CA PHE A 7 1.16 9.91 5.24
C PHE A 7 0.59 9.72 3.84
N TYR A 8 -0.56 10.33 3.54
CA TYR A 8 -1.14 10.28 2.21
C TYR A 8 -0.44 11.21 1.24
N ASP A 9 -0.17 12.44 1.64
CA ASP A 9 0.56 13.39 0.81
C ASP A 9 1.97 12.88 0.51
N GLU A 10 2.68 12.33 1.49
CA GLU A 10 3.98 11.68 1.27
C GLU A 10 3.87 10.46 0.35
N ALA A 11 2.81 9.67 0.46
CA ALA A 11 2.60 8.53 -0.44
C ALA A 11 2.22 8.95 -1.87
N GLU A 12 1.63 10.13 -2.06
CA GLU A 12 1.28 10.69 -3.37
C GLU A 12 2.40 11.49 -4.03
N THR A 13 3.27 12.15 -3.25
CA THR A 13 4.31 13.04 -3.79
C THR A 13 5.74 12.63 -3.42
N GLY A 14 5.93 11.58 -2.61
CA GLY A 14 7.24 11.16 -2.10
C GLY A 14 8.05 10.23 -3.02
N GLY A 15 7.56 9.96 -4.23
CA GLY A 15 8.33 9.23 -5.24
C GLY A 15 9.54 10.04 -5.73
N PRO A 16 10.56 9.38 -6.32
CA PRO A 16 11.78 10.05 -6.80
C PRO A 16 11.51 11.13 -7.87
N ASP A 17 10.38 11.04 -8.56
CA ASP A 17 9.94 12.00 -9.58
C ASP A 17 8.87 12.99 -9.06
N GLY A 18 8.60 13.02 -7.74
CA GLY A 18 7.53 13.81 -7.13
C GLY A 18 6.12 13.21 -7.32
N GLY A 19 6.03 11.98 -7.83
CA GLY A 19 4.79 11.22 -8.00
C GLY A 19 4.56 10.17 -6.92
N PRO A 20 3.52 9.33 -7.05
CA PRO A 20 3.13 8.39 -6.01
C PRO A 20 4.21 7.34 -5.75
N ILE A 21 4.43 7.03 -4.46
CA ILE A 21 5.34 5.97 -4.03
C ILE A 21 4.79 4.64 -4.54
N MET A 22 5.56 4.00 -5.40
CA MET A 22 5.25 2.69 -5.93
C MET A 22 6.00 1.60 -5.15
N LEU A 23 5.25 0.67 -4.56
CA LEU A 23 5.77 -0.48 -3.83
C LEU A 23 5.87 -1.71 -4.73
N SER A 24 6.93 -2.49 -4.57
CA SER A 24 6.99 -3.85 -5.11
C SER A 24 6.12 -4.81 -4.31
N LEU A 25 5.74 -5.94 -4.92
CA LEU A 25 5.00 -7.02 -4.24
C LEU A 25 5.63 -7.42 -2.89
N LYS A 26 6.97 -7.51 -2.83
CA LYS A 26 7.71 -7.85 -1.61
C LYS A 26 7.54 -6.79 -0.51
N GLN A 27 7.51 -5.50 -0.88
CA GLN A 27 7.29 -4.40 0.06
C GLN A 27 5.85 -4.39 0.58
N VAL A 28 4.87 -4.59 -0.30
CA VAL A 28 3.45 -4.72 0.08
C VAL A 28 3.25 -5.86 1.08
N ILE A 29 3.74 -7.07 0.76
CA ILE A 29 3.63 -8.22 1.67
C ILE A 29 4.33 -7.95 3.00
N ARG A 30 5.49 -7.26 2.99
CA ARG A 30 6.19 -6.90 4.23
C ARG A 30 5.36 -5.94 5.09
N MET A 31 4.69 -4.95 4.48
CA MET A 31 3.81 -4.02 5.19
C MET A 31 2.57 -4.74 5.73
N LEU A 32 1.88 -5.54 4.90
CA LEU A 32 0.75 -6.36 5.33
C LEU A 32 1.09 -7.22 6.56
N LYS A 33 2.27 -7.87 6.55
CA LYS A 33 2.76 -8.62 7.72
C LYS A 33 2.97 -7.75 8.97
N ARG A 34 3.48 -6.53 8.83
CA ARG A 34 3.64 -5.59 9.95
C ARG A 34 2.31 -5.17 10.57
N HIS A 35 1.24 -5.16 9.78
CA HIS A 35 -0.12 -4.86 10.23
C HIS A 35 -0.93 -6.10 10.65
N GLY A 36 -0.30 -7.27 10.77
CA GLY A 36 -0.93 -8.49 11.30
C GLY A 36 -1.50 -9.44 10.24
N PHE A 37 -1.50 -9.07 8.96
CA PHE A 37 -1.91 -9.94 7.87
C PHE A 37 -0.76 -10.88 7.51
N THR A 38 -0.76 -12.08 8.07
CA THR A 38 0.37 -13.03 7.97
C THR A 38 0.09 -14.18 7.01
N LYS A 39 -1.18 -14.41 6.66
CA LYS A 39 -1.59 -15.53 5.81
C LYS A 39 -1.68 -15.09 4.35
N PRO A 40 -1.22 -15.92 3.39
CA PRO A 40 -1.36 -15.61 1.97
C PRO A 40 -2.79 -15.32 1.51
N GLY A 41 -3.78 -15.99 2.12
CA GLY A 41 -5.20 -15.73 1.85
C GLY A 41 -5.65 -14.30 2.18
N GLU A 42 -5.07 -13.69 3.23
CA GLU A 42 -5.37 -12.31 3.63
C GLU A 42 -4.77 -11.31 2.64
N TRP A 43 -3.59 -11.59 2.10
CA TRP A 43 -2.97 -10.75 1.08
C TRP A 43 -3.75 -10.79 -0.23
N LEU A 44 -4.29 -11.96 -0.60
CA LEU A 44 -5.15 -12.13 -1.77
C LEU A 44 -6.43 -11.29 -1.68
N ILE A 45 -6.97 -11.07 -0.48
CA ILE A 45 -8.12 -10.18 -0.27
C ILE A 45 -7.73 -8.75 -0.68
N TYR A 46 -6.61 -8.22 -0.17
CA TYR A 46 -6.10 -6.89 -0.56
C TYR A 46 -5.93 -6.76 -2.08
N PHE A 47 -5.25 -7.73 -2.72
CA PHE A 47 -4.98 -7.66 -4.15
C PHE A 47 -6.25 -7.74 -5.00
N LYS A 48 -7.25 -8.51 -4.56
CA LYS A 48 -8.53 -8.64 -5.23
C LYS A 48 -9.39 -7.38 -5.06
N GLU A 49 -9.52 -6.87 -3.85
CA GLU A 49 -10.33 -5.69 -3.54
C GLU A 49 -9.75 -4.41 -4.14
N SER A 50 -8.42 -4.32 -4.24
CA SER A 50 -7.74 -3.19 -4.87
C SER A 50 -7.66 -3.31 -6.40
N ASN A 51 -8.12 -4.42 -6.99
CA ASN A 51 -8.00 -4.75 -8.41
C ASN A 51 -6.53 -4.76 -8.92
N LEU A 52 -5.60 -5.22 -8.08
CA LEU A 52 -4.15 -5.23 -8.31
C LEU A 52 -3.55 -6.64 -8.42
N LEU A 53 -4.36 -7.67 -8.68
CA LEU A 53 -3.93 -9.08 -8.76
C LEU A 53 -2.78 -9.36 -9.75
N HIS A 54 -2.64 -8.54 -10.79
CA HIS A 54 -1.62 -8.71 -11.84
C HIS A 54 -0.71 -7.48 -11.97
N ALA A 55 -0.61 -6.65 -10.92
CA ALA A 55 0.19 -5.45 -10.96
C ALA A 55 1.68 -5.74 -10.69
N ASP A 56 2.56 -5.13 -11.49
CA ASP A 56 4.02 -5.15 -11.27
C ASP A 56 4.43 -4.24 -10.11
N LYS A 57 3.67 -3.16 -9.90
CA LYS A 57 3.88 -2.16 -8.84
C LYS A 57 2.54 -1.75 -8.22
N TYR A 58 2.57 -1.44 -6.94
CA TYR A 58 1.40 -1.16 -6.12
C TYR A 58 1.53 0.25 -5.54
N PRO A 59 0.59 1.16 -5.78
CA PRO A 59 0.60 2.47 -5.14
C PRO A 59 0.55 2.32 -3.62
N ALA A 60 1.46 2.97 -2.90
CA ALA A 60 1.49 2.96 -1.44
C ALA A 60 0.17 3.48 -0.85
N THR A 61 -0.45 4.47 -1.50
CA THR A 61 -1.76 5.02 -1.15
C THR A 61 -2.87 3.97 -1.16
N SER A 62 -2.88 3.07 -2.14
CA SER A 62 -3.88 1.98 -2.21
C SER A 62 -3.74 1.04 -1.01
N LEU A 63 -2.51 0.75 -0.60
CA LEU A 63 -2.25 -0.09 0.56
C LEU A 63 -2.63 0.60 1.87
N LEU A 64 -2.24 1.88 2.04
CA LEU A 64 -2.59 2.68 3.21
C LEU A 64 -4.11 2.81 3.37
N LYS A 65 -4.82 3.09 2.28
CA LYS A 65 -6.29 3.16 2.24
C LYS A 65 -6.96 1.85 2.65
N TRP A 66 -6.42 0.73 2.17
CA TRP A 66 -6.96 -0.58 2.55
C TRP A 66 -6.67 -0.93 4.02
N LEU A 67 -5.54 -0.47 4.56
CA LEU A 67 -5.17 -0.62 5.97
C LEU A 67 -5.96 0.32 6.91
N GLY A 68 -6.79 1.22 6.37
CA GLY A 68 -7.62 2.14 7.15
C GLY A 68 -6.88 3.36 7.68
N TYR A 69 -5.77 3.73 7.03
CA TYR A 69 -5.15 5.04 7.24
C TYR A 69 -6.02 6.14 6.63
#